data_AF-A0A519TNY1-F1
#
_entry.id   AF-A0A519TNY1-F1
#
_cell.length_a   1.000
_cell.length_b   1.000
_cell.length_c   1.000
_cell.angle_alpha   90.00
_cell.angle_beta   90.00
_cell.angle_gamma   90.00
#
_symmetry.space_group_name_H-M   'P 1'
#
loop_
_entity.id
_entity.type
_entity.pdbx_description
1 polymer ?
#
loop_
_entity_poly.entity_id
_entity_poly.type
_entity_poly.pdbx_seq_one_letter_code
_entity_poly.pdbx_strand_id
1 'polypeptide(L)'
;MKFLSIILILSMCFSNAKTQEVNDKSLAGKWEYESPKKKTKVSYHFALDKNFTSTTEHKEKEVVTKGLYQIDKIGDIDRLKLSTPSAESQSKTIINTYFIKFLSADTLKVQMVTDKQDAWRSENRRNTMLFIRKKEKAKEKSN
;
A
#
# COMPACT_ATOMS: atom_id res chain seq x y z
N MET A 1 23.82 32.96 -26.09
CA MET A 1 22.46 32.60 -25.66
C MET A 1 22.00 31.30 -26.35
N LYS A 2 22.59 30.15 -26.03
CA LYS A 2 22.18 28.83 -26.57
C LYS A 2 22.00 27.75 -25.49
N PHE A 3 22.29 28.08 -24.23
CA PHE A 3 22.25 27.14 -23.11
C PHE A 3 20.91 27.11 -22.36
N LEU A 4 20.07 28.16 -22.48
CA LEU A 4 18.75 28.19 -21.83
C LEU A 4 17.72 27.27 -22.50
N SER A 5 17.84 27.03 -23.80
CA SER A 5 16.87 26.24 -24.56
C SER A 5 16.93 24.74 -24.25
N ILE A 6 18.09 24.22 -23.83
CA ILE A 6 18.28 22.79 -23.53
C ILE A 6 17.67 22.45 -22.15
N ILE A 7 17.71 23.39 -21.20
CA ILE A 7 17.13 23.18 -19.85
C ILE A 7 15.60 23.10 -19.91
N LEU A 8 14.97 23.84 -20.82
CA LEU A 8 13.50 23.85 -20.97
C LEU A 8 12.95 22.54 -21.55
N ILE A 9 13.74 21.83 -22.36
CA ILE A 9 13.34 20.54 -22.94
C ILE A 9 13.49 19.42 -21.90
N LEU A 10 14.49 19.51 -21.02
CA LEU A 10 14.70 18.55 -19.93
C LEU A 10 13.61 18.62 -18.84
N SER A 11 13.00 19.78 -18.59
CA SER A 11 11.92 19.91 -17.60
C SER A 11 10.58 19.32 -18.07
N MET A 12 10.33 19.26 -19.38
CA MET A 12 9.11 18.64 -19.94
C MET A 12 9.14 17.10 -19.88
N CYS A 13 10.31 16.48 -19.77
CA CYS A 13 10.43 15.02 -19.67
C CYS A 13 10.04 14.46 -18.29
N PHE A 14 9.94 15.31 -17.24
CA PHE A 14 9.58 14.86 -15.89
C PHE A 14 8.08 14.93 -15.58
N SER A 15 7.25 15.45 -16.49
CA SER A 15 5.84 15.74 -16.21
C SER A 15 4.87 14.57 -16.40
N ASN A 16 5.33 13.42 -16.92
CA ASN A 16 4.45 12.30 -17.30
C ASN A 16 4.63 11.04 -16.44
N ALA A 17 5.04 11.18 -15.18
CA ALA A 17 4.70 10.16 -14.20
C ALA A 17 3.18 10.26 -13.97
N LYS A 18 2.37 9.57 -14.78
CA LYS A 18 0.94 9.36 -14.47
C LYS A 18 0.88 8.77 -13.06
N THR A 19 0.53 9.59 -12.08
CA THR A 19 0.25 9.12 -10.72
C THR A 19 -0.79 8.03 -10.84
N GLN A 20 -0.40 6.79 -10.52
CA GLN A 20 -1.33 5.68 -10.59
C GLN A 20 -2.44 5.91 -9.58
N GLU A 21 -3.68 5.89 -10.05
CA GLU A 21 -4.85 6.01 -9.18
C GLU A 21 -4.97 4.79 -8.27
N VAL A 22 -5.39 5.02 -7.02
CA VAL A 22 -5.74 3.97 -6.07
C VAL A 22 -7.15 3.48 -6.33
N ASN A 23 -7.28 2.24 -6.80
CA ASN A 23 -8.56 1.55 -6.98
C ASN A 23 -8.36 0.03 -6.85
N ASP A 24 -9.46 -0.72 -6.88
CA ASP A 24 -9.43 -2.19 -6.66
C ASP A 24 -8.48 -2.89 -7.65
N LYS A 25 -8.44 -2.45 -8.91
CA LYS A 25 -7.60 -3.04 -9.95
C LYS A 25 -6.12 -2.74 -9.73
N SER A 26 -5.77 -1.52 -9.37
CA SER A 26 -4.39 -1.12 -9.13
C SER A 26 -3.84 -1.68 -7.83
N LEU A 27 -4.67 -1.83 -6.79
CA LEU A 27 -4.26 -2.36 -5.49
C LEU A 27 -4.14 -3.89 -5.48
N ALA A 28 -4.91 -4.60 -6.31
CA ALA A 28 -4.89 -6.06 -6.37
C ALA A 28 -3.47 -6.64 -6.55
N GLY A 29 -3.21 -7.76 -5.88
CA GLY A 29 -1.93 -8.46 -5.88
C GLY A 29 -1.24 -8.49 -4.52
N LYS A 30 0.02 -8.94 -4.52
CA LYS A 30 0.84 -9.14 -3.33
C LYS A 30 1.75 -7.94 -3.06
N TRP A 31 1.79 -7.52 -1.81
CA TRP A 31 2.55 -6.37 -1.32
C TRP A 31 3.34 -6.76 -0.08
N GLU A 32 4.63 -6.44 -0.03
CA GLU A 32 5.49 -6.75 1.11
C GLU A 32 6.09 -5.47 1.68
N TYR A 33 6.10 -5.39 3.01
CA TYR A 33 6.81 -4.40 3.78
C TYR A 33 7.78 -5.11 4.71
N GLU A 34 9.01 -4.59 4.78
CA GLU A 34 10.00 -4.99 5.76
C GLU A 34 10.39 -3.76 6.58
N SER A 35 10.28 -3.87 7.90
CA SER A 35 10.69 -2.78 8.79
C SER A 35 12.18 -2.45 8.62
N PRO A 36 12.61 -1.19 8.83
CA PRO A 36 14.02 -0.79 8.64
C PRO A 36 15.05 -1.60 9.45
N LYS A 37 14.61 -2.25 10.54
CA LYS A 37 15.45 -3.11 11.39
C LYS A 37 15.23 -4.61 11.13
N LYS A 38 14.49 -4.97 10.08
CA LYS A 38 14.15 -6.35 9.68
C LYS A 38 13.49 -7.20 10.78
N LYS A 39 12.89 -6.54 11.77
CA LYS A 39 12.27 -7.22 12.93
C LYS A 39 10.86 -7.70 12.64
N THR A 40 10.21 -7.02 11.71
CA THR A 40 8.83 -7.27 11.33
C THR A 40 8.74 -7.22 9.82
N LYS A 41 8.09 -8.23 9.26
CA LYS A 41 7.69 -8.30 7.87
C LYS A 41 6.16 -8.37 7.81
N VAL A 42 5.56 -7.60 6.92
CA VAL A 42 4.11 -7.60 6.69
C VAL A 42 3.88 -7.85 5.21
N SER A 43 3.07 -8.85 4.89
CA SER A 43 2.67 -9.16 3.52
C SER A 43 1.17 -9.06 3.40
N TYR A 44 0.68 -8.32 2.41
CA TYR A 44 -0.74 -8.27 2.05
C TYR A 44 -0.96 -8.94 0.69
N HIS A 45 -2.09 -9.63 0.56
CA HIS A 45 -2.65 -10.06 -0.71
C HIS A 45 -4.04 -9.47 -0.84
N PHE A 46 -4.24 -8.55 -1.79
CA PHE A 46 -5.55 -7.97 -2.11
C PHE A 46 -6.13 -8.66 -3.34
N ALA A 47 -7.34 -9.18 -3.22
CA ALA A 47 -8.07 -9.81 -4.32
C ALA A 47 -9.12 -8.84 -4.90
N LEU A 48 -9.43 -8.99 -6.19
CA LEU A 48 -10.37 -8.10 -6.89
C LEU A 48 -11.81 -8.14 -6.33
N ASP A 49 -12.16 -9.20 -5.61
CA ASP A 49 -13.45 -9.40 -4.94
C ASP A 49 -13.52 -8.71 -3.56
N LYS A 50 -12.55 -7.84 -3.25
CA LYS A 50 -12.44 -7.07 -2.01
C LYS A 50 -12.07 -7.88 -0.78
N ASN A 51 -11.67 -9.15 -0.94
CA ASN A 51 -11.03 -9.91 0.12
C ASN A 51 -9.55 -9.56 0.24
N PHE A 52 -9.01 -9.63 1.46
CA PHE A 52 -7.58 -9.59 1.67
C PHE A 52 -7.10 -10.66 2.65
N THR A 53 -5.84 -11.05 2.50
CA THR A 53 -5.10 -11.81 3.51
C THR A 53 -3.84 -11.03 3.88
N SER A 54 -3.53 -10.95 5.17
CA SER A 54 -2.29 -10.37 5.67
C SER A 54 -1.50 -11.39 6.48
N THR A 55 -0.21 -11.47 6.24
CA THR A 55 0.73 -12.23 7.07
C THR A 55 1.68 -11.25 7.74
N THR A 56 1.74 -11.28 9.07
CA THR A 56 2.70 -10.52 9.86
C THR A 56 3.68 -11.49 10.51
N GLU A 57 4.95 -11.36 10.17
CA GLU A 57 6.04 -12.13 10.76
C GLU A 57 6.79 -11.24 11.75
N HIS A 58 6.95 -11.69 12.99
CA HIS A 58 7.76 -11.05 14.01
C HIS A 58 8.57 -12.09 14.78
N LYS A 59 9.89 -12.10 14.56
CA LYS A 59 10.79 -13.17 15.04
C LYS A 59 10.31 -14.55 14.53
N GLU A 60 9.99 -15.46 15.44
CA GLU A 60 9.52 -16.83 15.13
C GLU A 60 7.98 -16.95 15.11
N LYS A 61 7.26 -15.83 15.27
CA LYS A 61 5.79 -15.82 15.26
C LYS A 61 5.27 -15.32 13.93
N GLU A 62 4.40 -16.10 13.32
CA GLU A 62 3.62 -15.74 12.14
C GLU A 62 2.15 -15.61 12.52
N VAL A 63 1.53 -14.49 12.11
CA VAL A 63 0.10 -14.25 12.30
C VAL A 63 -0.54 -14.03 10.95
N VAL A 64 -1.54 -14.83 10.62
CA VAL A 64 -2.34 -14.71 9.39
C VAL A 64 -3.72 -14.16 9.72
N THR A 65 -4.10 -13.09 9.05
CA THR A 65 -5.41 -12.45 9.20
C THR A 65 -6.10 -12.39 7.84
N LYS A 66 -7.40 -12.68 7.82
CA LYS A 66 -8.25 -12.56 6.62
C LYS A 66 -9.34 -11.55 6.89
N GLY A 67 -9.76 -10.83 5.86
CA GLY A 67 -10.79 -9.81 6.00
C GLY A 67 -11.23 -9.23 4.68
N LEU A 68 -11.96 -8.13 4.78
CA LEU A 68 -12.44 -7.34 3.65
C LEU A 68 -11.72 -6.00 3.61
N TYR A 69 -11.50 -5.47 2.42
CA TYR A 69 -10.97 -4.12 2.26
C TYR A 69 -11.93 -3.22 1.49
N GLN A 70 -11.83 -1.93 1.77
CA GLN A 70 -12.54 -0.88 1.05
C GLN A 70 -11.59 0.28 0.76
N ILE A 71 -11.72 0.85 -0.43
CA ILE A 71 -11.04 2.07 -0.83
C ILE A 71 -12.09 3.19 -0.86
N ASP A 72 -11.80 4.30 -0.18
CA ASP A 72 -12.58 5.53 -0.28
C ASP A 72 -11.63 6.74 -0.31
N LYS A 73 -12.17 7.96 -0.27
CA LYS A 73 -11.38 9.20 -0.24
C LYS A 73 -11.81 10.11 0.91
N ILE A 74 -10.87 10.93 1.38
CA ILE A 74 -11.14 12.13 2.19
C ILE A 74 -10.50 13.34 1.47
N GLY A 75 -11.33 14.21 0.90
CA GLY A 75 -10.86 15.17 -0.10
C GLY A 75 -10.15 14.43 -1.24
N ASP A 76 -8.90 14.82 -1.52
CA ASP A 76 -8.07 14.20 -2.56
C ASP A 76 -7.17 13.05 -2.05
N ILE A 77 -7.32 12.64 -0.79
CA ILE A 77 -6.48 11.59 -0.19
C ILE A 77 -7.21 10.25 -0.24
N ASP A 78 -6.59 9.26 -0.89
CA ASP A 78 -7.08 7.88 -0.91
C ASP A 78 -6.90 7.21 0.47
N ARG A 79 -7.94 6.51 0.92
CA ARG A 79 -7.93 5.73 2.15
C ARG A 79 -8.23 4.27 1.89
N LEU A 80 -7.52 3.41 2.60
CA LEU A 80 -7.74 1.97 2.66
C LEU A 80 -8.28 1.63 4.05
N LYS A 81 -9.44 0.96 4.10
CA LYS A 81 -10.02 0.41 5.31
C LYS A 81 -9.90 -1.10 5.27
N LEU A 82 -9.32 -1.69 6.31
CA LEU A 82 -9.20 -3.14 6.48
C LEU A 82 -10.11 -3.59 7.61
N SER A 83 -11.10 -4.40 7.27
CA SER A 83 -12.09 -4.94 8.19
C SER A 83 -11.80 -6.41 8.48
N THR A 84 -11.58 -6.74 9.75
CA THR A 84 -11.26 -8.11 10.20
C THR A 84 -12.16 -8.53 11.34
N PRO A 85 -12.62 -9.78 11.40
CA PRO A 85 -13.36 -10.28 12.57
C PRO A 85 -12.47 -10.25 13.82
N SER A 86 -13.04 -9.88 14.96
CA SER A 86 -12.37 -9.92 16.25
C SER A 86 -12.17 -11.37 16.70
N ALA A 87 -11.01 -11.66 17.30
CA ALA A 87 -10.74 -12.95 17.91
C ALA A 87 -11.63 -13.24 19.14
N GLU A 88 -12.12 -12.19 19.81
CA GLU A 88 -12.93 -12.31 21.03
C GLU A 88 -14.40 -12.61 20.74
N SER A 89 -14.91 -12.20 19.59
CA SER A 89 -16.28 -12.46 19.15
C SER A 89 -16.40 -12.29 17.64
N GLN A 90 -16.94 -13.31 16.98
CA GLN A 90 -17.20 -13.27 15.53
C GLN A 90 -18.20 -12.16 15.12
N SER A 91 -18.94 -11.58 16.08
CA SER A 91 -19.85 -10.46 15.83
C SER A 91 -19.18 -9.09 15.81
N LYS A 92 -17.96 -8.96 16.33
CA LYS A 92 -17.25 -7.67 16.43
C LYS A 92 -16.25 -7.55 15.28
N THR A 93 -16.37 -6.49 14.49
CA THR A 93 -15.43 -6.19 13.40
C THR A 93 -14.43 -5.13 13.85
N ILE A 94 -13.15 -5.38 13.64
CA ILE A 94 -12.06 -4.41 13.84
C ILE A 94 -11.80 -3.74 12.48
N ILE A 95 -11.80 -2.41 12.46
CA ILE A 95 -11.54 -1.61 11.27
C ILE A 95 -10.24 -0.83 11.48
N ASN A 96 -9.24 -1.08 10.64
CA ASN A 96 -8.02 -0.30 10.58
C ASN A 96 -8.04 0.60 9.35
N THR A 97 -7.86 1.90 9.55
CA THR A 97 -7.87 2.91 8.48
C THR A 97 -6.43 3.35 8.15
N TYR A 98 -6.15 3.46 6.86
CA TYR A 98 -4.85 3.89 6.34
C TYR A 98 -5.04 4.95 5.26
N PHE A 99 -4.14 5.93 5.23
CA PHE A 99 -3.92 6.74 4.03
C PHE A 99 -2.96 5.99 3.12
N ILE A 100 -3.28 5.95 1.83
CA ILE A 100 -2.47 5.26 0.83
C ILE A 100 -2.25 6.11 -0.40
N LYS A 101 -1.09 5.95 -1.06
CA LYS A 101 -0.83 6.49 -2.40
C LYS A 101 0.23 5.68 -3.11
N PHE A 102 0.12 5.55 -4.43
CA PHE A 102 1.20 4.98 -5.23
C PHE A 102 2.34 6.01 -5.37
N LEU A 103 3.57 5.55 -5.09
CA LEU A 103 4.79 6.26 -5.48
C LEU A 103 5.27 5.78 -6.86
N SER A 104 4.94 4.54 -7.22
CA SER A 104 5.15 3.92 -8.53
C SER A 104 4.19 2.73 -8.68
N ALA A 105 4.19 2.06 -9.84
CA ALA A 105 3.39 0.85 -10.06
C ALA A 105 3.67 -0.30 -9.07
N ASP A 106 4.89 -0.33 -8.55
CA ASP A 106 5.40 -1.37 -7.67
C ASP A 106 5.65 -0.86 -6.24
N THR A 107 5.33 0.40 -5.93
CA THR A 107 5.59 1.00 -4.62
C THR A 107 4.35 1.72 -4.09
N LEU A 108 3.84 1.25 -2.95
CA LEU A 108 2.70 1.82 -2.24
C LEU A 108 3.15 2.44 -0.92
N LYS A 109 2.91 3.74 -0.75
CA LYS A 109 3.09 4.42 0.54
C LYS A 109 1.82 4.27 1.37
N VAL A 110 2.00 3.89 2.62
CA VAL A 110 0.91 3.64 3.57
C VAL A 110 1.20 4.35 4.88
N GLN A 111 0.22 5.03 5.46
CA GLN A 111 0.26 5.60 6.80
C GLN A 111 -1.00 5.19 7.56
N MET A 112 -0.84 4.58 8.74
CA MET A 112 -1.99 4.28 9.61
C MET A 112 -2.55 5.57 10.17
N VAL A 113 -3.88 5.70 10.16
CA VAL A 113 -4.58 6.90 10.59
C VAL A 113 -5.78 6.56 11.46
N THR A 114 -6.27 7.55 12.20
CA THR A 114 -7.58 7.49 12.85
C THR A 114 -8.63 8.09 11.92
N ASP A 115 -9.91 7.79 12.15
CA ASP A 115 -10.99 8.28 11.30
C ASP A 115 -11.13 9.81 11.27
N LYS A 116 -10.58 10.50 12.28
CA LYS A 116 -10.59 11.97 12.39
C LYS A 116 -9.43 12.65 11.66
N GLN A 117 -8.43 11.90 11.22
CA GLN A 117 -7.30 12.48 10.52
C GLN A 117 -7.67 12.76 9.06
N ASP A 118 -7.36 13.96 8.59
CA ASP A 118 -7.73 14.49 7.27
C ASP A 118 -6.52 14.87 6.40
N ALA A 119 -5.30 14.87 6.96
CA ALA A 119 -4.07 15.18 6.26
C ALA A 119 -2.93 14.18 6.56
N TRP A 120 -2.01 14.01 5.60
CA TRP A 120 -0.81 13.21 5.80
C TRP A 120 0.06 13.83 6.90
N ARG A 121 0.51 13.01 7.87
CA ARG A 121 1.57 13.44 8.78
C ARG A 121 2.91 13.45 8.06
N SER A 122 3.81 14.32 8.51
CA SER A 122 5.21 14.35 8.08
C SER A 122 5.81 12.94 8.12
N GLU A 123 6.48 12.58 7.03
CA GLU A 123 6.98 11.24 6.82
C GLU A 123 8.12 10.92 7.78
N ASN A 124 8.00 9.79 8.49
CA ASN A 124 9.09 9.22 9.24
C ASN A 124 8.99 7.69 9.30
N ARG A 125 10.08 7.05 9.72
CA ARG A 125 10.19 5.59 9.79
C ARG A 125 9.22 4.91 10.77
N ARG A 126 8.52 5.67 11.63
CA ARG A 126 7.58 5.12 12.62
C ARG A 126 6.13 5.16 12.12
N ASN A 127 5.77 6.14 11.31
CA ASN A 127 4.39 6.37 10.88
C ASN A 127 4.13 6.03 9.40
N THR A 128 5.19 5.83 8.61
CA THR A 128 5.08 5.61 7.17
C THR A 128 5.70 4.26 6.81
N MET A 129 4.93 3.44 6.11
CA MET A 129 5.36 2.16 5.56
C MET A 129 5.42 2.26 4.04
N LEU A 130 6.45 1.67 3.45
CA LEU A 130 6.59 1.55 2.00
C LEU A 130 6.46 0.07 1.64
N PHE A 131 5.35 -0.27 1.00
CA PHE A 131 5.10 -1.61 0.51
C PHE A 131 5.62 -1.73 -0.92
N ILE A 132 6.28 -2.84 -1.21
CA ILE A 132 6.78 -3.18 -2.54
C ILE A 132 5.93 -4.32 -3.12
N ARG A 133 5.52 -4.19 -4.38
CA ARG A 133 4.75 -5.22 -5.07
C ARG A 133 5.63 -6.45 -5.29
N LYS A 134 5.16 -7.61 -4.84
CA LYS A 134 5.80 -8.89 -5.15
C LYS A 134 5.32 -9.34 -6.52
N LYS A 135 6.19 -9.22 -7.52
CA LYS A 135 5.95 -9.82 -8.84
C LYS A 135 5.95 -11.33 -8.68
N GLU A 136 4.84 -11.98 -9.01
CA GLU A 136 4.85 -13.43 -9.15
C GLU A 136 5.76 -13.77 -10.32
N LYS A 137 6.84 -14.51 -10.07
CA LYS A 137 7.63 -15.09 -11.17
C LYS A 137 6.65 -15.95 -11.97
N ALA A 138 6.48 -15.66 -13.26
CA ALA A 138 5.78 -16.57 -14.14
C ALA A 138 6.43 -17.95 -13.97
N LYS A 139 5.66 -18.96 -13.56
CA LYS A 139 6.10 -20.33 -13.70
C LYS A 139 6.27 -20.54 -15.20
N GLU A 140 7.51 -20.61 -15.67
CA GLU A 140 7.80 -21.19 -16.97
C GLU A 140 7.07 -22.54 -16.99
N LYS A 141 6.04 -22.63 -17.84
CA LYS A 141 5.48 -23.93 -18.21
C LYS A 141 6.57 -24.60 -19.01
N SER A 142 7.40 -25.39 -18.33
CA SER A 142 8.20 -26.42 -18.98
C SER A 142 7.19 -27.42 -19.55
N ASN A 143 6.90 -27.27 -20.84
CA ASN A 143 6.39 -28.35 -21.67
C ASN A 143 7.57 -29.02 -22.36
#